data_AF-A0A962IH69-F1
#
_entry.id   AF-A0A962IH69-F1
#
_cell.length_a   1.000
_cell.length_b   1.000
_cell.length_c   1.000
_cell.angle_alpha   90.00
_cell.angle_beta   90.00
_cell.angle_gamma   90.00
#
_symmetry.space_group_name_H-M   'P 1'
#
loop_
_entity.id
_entity.type
_entity.pdbx_description
1 polymer ?
#
loop_
_entity_poly.entity_id
_entity_poly.type
_entity_poly.pdbx_seq_one_letter_code
_entity_poly.pdbx_strand_id
1 'polypeptide(L)'
;MLDKREVERVVDLQVKSYNLLTWMASAVTEGFIGFDRAHEYGTLPEAASAWILNHYCDIPIKARPDKQELPAFSNLFSTYLQNSFDLLSNPGKRRYSPDAHCFCPMCSWLVDAPNLKSKKVMPADKRQAQRMKKKVVVNALVEIGSSLSEREIGSFMAGPEVRESLSILAYAHDLLDRTKGFAAGPAALVLWRGFAWTPKGSPKKNFRLSAQQIVDGEADVYRSLSEAASEPQDVAQQ
;
A
#
# COMPACT_ATOMS: atom_id res chain seq x y z
N MET A 1 -0.08 -19.19 0.47
CA MET A 1 -1.34 -18.61 -0.03
C MET A 1 -1.92 -17.68 1.02
N LEU A 2 -2.47 -16.55 0.59
CA LEU A 2 -3.11 -15.58 1.49
C LEU A 2 -4.47 -16.11 1.98
N ASP A 3 -4.74 -15.97 3.28
CA ASP A 3 -6.09 -16.22 3.81
C ASP A 3 -7.03 -15.08 3.39
N LYS A 4 -8.06 -15.41 2.59
CA LYS A 4 -9.05 -14.44 2.12
C LYS A 4 -9.67 -13.64 3.26
N ARG A 5 -9.95 -14.25 4.41
CA ARG A 5 -10.54 -13.53 5.57
C ARG A 5 -9.56 -12.51 6.15
N GLU A 6 -8.29 -12.88 6.25
CA GLU A 6 -7.24 -11.97 6.70
C GLU A 6 -7.04 -10.81 5.71
N VAL A 7 -7.10 -11.09 4.41
CA VAL A 7 -7.03 -10.08 3.35
C VAL A 7 -8.22 -9.11 3.41
N GLU A 8 -9.44 -9.62 3.59
CA GLU A 8 -10.64 -8.79 3.78
C GLU A 8 -10.49 -7.86 4.99
N ARG A 9 -10.05 -8.42 6.12
CA ARG A 9 -9.78 -7.67 7.35
C ARG A 9 -8.76 -6.55 7.11
N VAL A 10 -7.59 -6.85 6.53
CA VAL A 10 -6.53 -5.83 6.34
C VAL A 10 -6.91 -4.75 5.34
N VAL A 11 -7.69 -5.09 4.30
CA VAL A 11 -8.20 -4.09 3.35
C VAL A 11 -9.19 -3.14 4.04
N ASP A 12 -10.09 -3.64 4.89
CA ASP A 12 -11.00 -2.80 5.67
C ASP A 12 -10.23 -1.87 6.62
N LEU A 13 -9.24 -2.41 7.35
CA LEU A 13 -8.36 -1.61 8.20
C LEU A 13 -7.61 -0.54 7.40
N GLN A 14 -7.12 -0.86 6.21
CA GLN A 14 -6.46 0.10 5.32
C GLN A 14 -7.40 1.24 4.93
N VAL A 15 -8.65 0.94 4.57
CA VAL A 15 -9.62 1.97 4.19
C VAL A 15 -9.94 2.87 5.38
N LYS A 16 -10.26 2.29 6.55
CA LYS A 16 -10.58 3.06 7.77
C LYS A 16 -9.39 3.90 8.23
N SER A 17 -8.18 3.34 8.22
CA SER A 17 -6.97 4.04 8.67
C SER A 17 -6.58 5.18 7.73
N TYR A 18 -6.79 5.01 6.42
CA TYR A 18 -6.66 6.11 5.47
C TYR A 18 -7.70 7.21 5.70
N ASN A 19 -8.95 6.85 5.98
CA ASN A 19 -10.00 7.83 6.31
C ASN A 19 -9.68 8.60 7.60
N LEU A 20 -9.02 7.96 8.57
CA LEU A 20 -8.56 8.63 9.78
C LEU A 20 -7.43 9.62 9.46
N LEU A 21 -6.48 9.24 8.61
CA LEU A 21 -5.38 10.11 8.19
C LEU A 21 -5.90 11.37 7.50
N THR A 22 -6.85 11.22 6.58
CA THR A 22 -7.44 12.38 5.87
C THR A 22 -8.23 13.27 6.83
N TRP A 23 -9.04 12.68 7.72
CA TRP A 23 -9.75 13.43 8.75
C TRP A 23 -8.79 14.19 9.69
N MET A 24 -7.72 13.54 10.15
CA MET A 24 -6.71 14.17 11.03
C MET A 24 -6.05 15.35 10.33
N ALA A 25 -5.72 15.21 9.04
CA ALA A 25 -5.14 16.30 8.27
C ALA A 25 -6.07 17.50 8.12
N SER A 26 -7.37 17.28 7.91
CA SER A 26 -8.38 18.35 7.89
C SER A 26 -8.56 18.98 9.29
N ALA A 27 -8.58 18.17 10.35
CA ALA A 27 -8.69 18.65 11.73
C ALA A 27 -7.50 19.52 12.15
N VAL A 28 -6.30 19.26 11.61
CA VAL A 28 -5.13 20.14 11.77
C VAL A 28 -5.34 21.47 11.04
N THR A 29 -5.88 21.45 9.81
CA THR A 29 -6.19 22.68 9.07
C THR A 29 -7.21 23.55 9.81
N GLU A 30 -8.20 22.92 10.43
CA GLU A 30 -9.29 23.58 11.16
C GLU A 30 -8.88 24.02 12.57
N GLY A 31 -7.69 23.64 13.04
CA GLY A 31 -7.16 24.00 14.35
C GLY A 31 -7.69 23.15 15.51
N PHE A 32 -8.43 22.08 15.23
CA PHE A 32 -8.91 21.13 16.25
C PHE A 32 -7.77 20.28 16.83
N ILE A 33 -6.74 19.99 16.03
CA ILE A 33 -5.54 19.24 16.45
C ILE A 33 -4.30 20.09 16.19
N GLY A 34 -3.46 20.28 17.21
CA GLY A 34 -2.16 20.92 17.04
C GLY A 34 -1.24 20.10 16.12
N PHE A 35 -0.52 20.76 15.21
CA PHE A 35 0.34 20.10 14.21
C PHE A 35 1.34 19.11 14.82
N ASP A 36 2.04 19.50 15.89
CA ASP A 36 3.05 18.66 16.54
C ASP A 36 2.43 17.39 17.13
N ARG A 37 1.20 17.49 17.66
CA ARG A 37 0.43 16.35 18.17
C ARG A 37 0.02 15.40 17.06
N ALA A 38 -0.40 15.92 15.91
CA ALA A 38 -0.72 15.08 14.75
C ALA A 38 0.51 14.33 14.23
N HIS A 39 1.71 14.90 14.33
CA HIS A 39 2.95 14.20 13.99
C HIS A 39 3.29 13.09 15.00
N GLU A 40 3.18 13.39 16.29
CA GLU A 40 3.41 12.43 17.39
C GLU A 40 2.49 11.21 17.27
N TYR A 41 1.18 11.44 17.14
CA TYR A 41 0.19 10.37 16.98
C TYR A 41 0.29 9.66 15.64
N GLY A 42 0.74 10.35 14.59
CA GLY A 42 0.86 9.80 13.24
C GLY A 42 2.10 8.95 12.99
N THR A 43 3.05 8.88 13.94
CA THR A 43 4.34 8.20 13.75
C THR A 43 4.66 7.12 14.79
N LEU A 44 3.99 7.13 15.94
CA LEU A 44 4.18 6.14 17.02
C LEU A 44 2.89 5.33 17.24
N PRO A 45 2.92 3.98 17.07
CA PRO A 45 1.72 3.15 17.22
C PRO A 45 1.05 3.27 18.60
N GLU A 46 1.82 3.34 19.68
CA GLU A 46 1.30 3.43 21.05
C GLU A 46 0.61 4.77 21.28
N ALA A 47 1.20 5.86 20.79
CA ALA A 47 0.61 7.19 20.86
C ALA A 47 -0.66 7.28 20.01
N ALA A 48 -0.65 6.69 18.81
CA ALA A 48 -1.83 6.57 17.95
C ALA A 48 -2.96 5.81 18.67
N SER A 49 -2.64 4.68 19.29
CA SER A 49 -3.60 3.83 20.02
C SER A 49 -4.24 4.57 21.19
N ALA A 50 -3.42 5.21 22.04
CA ALA A 50 -3.90 5.99 23.17
C ALA A 50 -4.79 7.16 22.73
N TRP A 51 -4.37 7.89 21.69
CA TRP A 51 -5.16 9.00 21.15
C TRP A 51 -6.49 8.52 20.56
N ILE A 52 -6.50 7.46 19.74
CA ILE A 52 -7.73 6.89 19.17
C ILE A 52 -8.69 6.44 20.28
N LEU A 53 -8.18 5.83 21.35
CA LEU A 53 -9.02 5.36 22.45
C LEU A 53 -9.67 6.54 23.20
N ASN A 54 -8.91 7.60 23.47
CA ASN A 54 -9.39 8.79 24.17
C ASN A 54 -10.41 9.59 23.36
N HIS A 55 -10.32 9.54 22.02
CA HIS A 55 -11.18 10.28 21.09
C HIS A 55 -12.11 9.37 20.27
N TYR A 56 -12.34 8.13 20.73
CA TYR A 56 -13.02 7.11 19.94
C TYR A 56 -14.41 7.54 19.46
N CYS A 57 -15.15 8.26 20.32
CA CYS A 57 -16.48 8.78 20.00
C CYS A 57 -16.46 9.97 19.04
N ASP A 58 -15.36 10.73 19.00
CA ASP A 58 -15.19 11.91 18.14
C ASP A 58 -14.77 11.51 16.72
N ILE A 59 -14.12 10.35 16.57
CA ILE A 59 -13.69 9.83 15.27
C ILE A 59 -14.90 9.44 14.41
N PRO A 60 -14.98 9.88 13.14
CA PRO A 60 -16.05 9.49 12.23
C PRO A 60 -16.21 7.98 12.10
N ILE A 61 -17.45 7.49 11.98
CA ILE A 61 -17.74 6.03 11.90
C ILE A 61 -16.92 5.35 10.80
N LYS A 62 -16.76 5.99 9.63
CA LYS A 62 -15.99 5.47 8.48
C LYS A 62 -14.46 5.37 8.71
N ALA A 63 -13.95 5.97 9.79
CA ALA A 63 -12.54 6.01 10.16
C ALA A 63 -12.26 5.29 11.50
N ARG A 64 -13.32 4.78 12.14
CA ARG A 64 -13.27 4.17 13.47
C ARG A 64 -13.00 2.67 13.34
N PRO A 65 -11.93 2.13 13.95
CA PRO A 65 -11.69 0.70 13.99
C PRO A 65 -12.59 0.01 15.01
N ASP A 66 -12.74 -1.30 14.89
CA ASP A 66 -13.24 -2.10 16.02
C ASP A 66 -12.20 -2.08 17.15
N LYS A 67 -12.66 -2.03 18.40
CA LYS A 67 -11.76 -1.91 19.56
C LYS A 67 -10.76 -3.05 19.68
N GLN A 68 -11.14 -4.26 19.25
CA GLN A 68 -10.26 -5.43 19.25
C GLN A 68 -9.15 -5.32 18.18
N GLU A 69 -9.42 -4.58 17.09
CA GLU A 69 -8.48 -4.35 16.01
C GLU A 69 -7.57 -3.13 16.25
N LEU A 70 -7.76 -2.42 17.37
CA LEU A 70 -7.04 -1.18 17.65
C LEU A 70 -5.51 -1.33 17.55
N PRO A 71 -4.84 -2.39 18.05
CA PRO A 71 -3.40 -2.55 17.88
C PRO A 71 -2.97 -2.62 16.41
N ALA A 72 -3.62 -3.47 15.61
CA ALA A 72 -3.32 -3.63 14.18
C ALA A 72 -3.62 -2.36 13.39
N PHE A 73 -4.71 -1.68 13.74
CA PHE A 73 -5.11 -0.41 13.14
C PHE A 73 -4.10 0.70 13.44
N SER A 74 -3.68 0.86 14.70
CA SER A 74 -2.72 1.88 15.12
C SER A 74 -1.34 1.67 14.48
N ASN A 75 -0.90 0.41 14.37
CA ASN A 75 0.29 0.02 13.62
C ASN A 75 0.18 0.43 12.14
N LEU A 76 -0.93 0.07 11.48
CA LEU A 76 -1.13 0.41 10.07
C LEU A 76 -1.21 1.92 9.87
N PHE A 77 -1.89 2.65 10.76
CA PHE A 77 -2.06 4.09 10.70
C PHE A 77 -0.71 4.83 10.83
N SER A 78 0.12 4.47 11.80
CA SER A 78 1.41 5.13 12.05
C SER A 78 2.41 4.95 10.90
N THR A 79 2.23 3.93 10.06
CA THR A 79 3.08 3.71 8.88
C THR A 79 2.81 4.72 7.75
N TYR A 80 1.68 5.44 7.74
CA TYR A 80 1.35 6.32 6.61
C TYR A 80 2.32 7.48 6.43
N LEU A 81 2.78 8.11 7.51
CA LEU A 81 3.73 9.21 7.46
C LEU A 81 5.17 8.74 7.17
N GLN A 82 5.44 7.45 7.37
CA GLN A 82 6.72 6.83 7.01
C GLN A 82 6.72 6.36 5.54
N ASN A 83 5.61 5.78 5.09
CA ASN A 83 5.52 5.14 3.78
C ASN A 83 5.06 6.10 2.68
N SER A 84 3.99 6.85 2.92
CA SER A 84 3.18 7.40 1.82
C SER A 84 3.08 8.91 1.81
N PHE A 85 3.11 9.56 2.98
CA PHE A 85 2.81 10.99 3.08
C PHE A 85 3.80 11.75 3.96
N ASP A 86 3.99 13.02 3.63
CA ASP A 86 4.57 14.04 4.50
C ASP A 86 3.42 14.88 5.05
N LEU A 87 3.44 15.12 6.37
CA LEU A 87 2.56 16.10 7.01
C LEU A 87 3.27 17.47 6.99
N LEU A 88 2.65 18.47 6.40
CA LEU A 88 3.21 19.80 6.18
C LEU A 88 2.41 20.84 6.96
N SER A 89 3.06 21.67 7.77
CA SER A 89 2.38 22.71 8.58
C SER A 89 1.80 23.81 7.71
N ASN A 90 2.53 24.23 6.67
CA ASN A 90 2.13 25.25 5.72
C ASN A 90 2.17 24.68 4.29
N PRO A 91 1.09 24.07 3.80
CA PRO A 91 1.08 23.38 2.51
C PRO A 91 1.13 24.29 1.27
N GLY A 92 1.08 25.61 1.47
CA GLY A 92 1.08 26.62 0.41
C GLY A 92 -0.17 26.59 -0.48
N LYS A 93 -0.21 27.46 -1.50
CA LYS A 93 -1.26 27.41 -2.54
C LYS A 93 -0.93 26.29 -3.53
N ARG A 94 -1.65 25.18 -3.47
CA ARG A 94 -1.54 24.12 -4.49
C ARG A 94 -2.36 24.54 -5.71
N ARG A 95 -1.72 24.58 -6.88
CA ARG A 95 -2.45 24.81 -8.14
C ARG A 95 -3.42 23.64 -8.34
N TYR A 96 -4.71 23.94 -8.27
CA TYR A 96 -5.73 23.10 -8.88
C TYR A 96 -5.43 23.05 -10.38
N SER A 97 -4.87 21.95 -10.85
CA SER A 97 -4.63 21.71 -12.28
C SER A 97 -5.65 20.67 -12.75
N PRO A 98 -6.65 21.07 -13.56
CA PRO A 98 -7.70 20.20 -14.09
C PRO A 98 -7.18 18.95 -14.82
N ASP A 99 -5.93 18.99 -15.30
CA ASP A 99 -5.38 18.03 -16.24
C ASP A 99 -4.36 17.06 -15.60
N ALA A 100 -3.98 17.29 -14.35
CA ALA A 100 -2.95 16.52 -13.62
C ALA A 100 -3.50 15.86 -12.34
N HIS A 101 -4.76 15.45 -12.36
CA HIS A 101 -5.39 14.80 -11.22
C HIS A 101 -4.95 13.34 -11.07
N CYS A 102 -4.49 12.99 -9.88
CA CYS A 102 -4.59 11.61 -9.42
C CYS A 102 -5.97 11.41 -8.83
N PHE A 103 -6.84 10.59 -9.44
CA PHE A 103 -8.17 10.25 -8.91
C PHE A 103 -8.20 8.97 -8.07
N CYS A 104 -7.05 8.45 -7.63
CA CYS A 104 -7.03 7.30 -6.74
C CYS A 104 -7.25 7.74 -5.28
N PRO A 105 -7.91 6.93 -4.44
CA PRO A 105 -8.16 7.23 -3.03
C PRO A 105 -6.93 7.76 -2.30
N MET A 106 -5.73 7.24 -2.59
CA MET A 106 -4.49 7.68 -1.97
C MET A 106 -3.94 9.04 -2.43
N CYS A 107 -4.36 9.61 -3.57
CA CYS A 107 -3.88 10.95 -3.97
C CYS A 107 -4.92 11.95 -4.52
N SER A 108 -6.17 11.60 -4.81
CA SER A 108 -7.22 12.62 -5.10
C SER A 108 -7.74 13.30 -3.85
N TRP A 109 -7.84 12.57 -2.74
CA TRP A 109 -8.34 13.12 -1.48
C TRP A 109 -7.40 14.15 -0.85
N LEU A 110 -6.23 14.39 -1.45
CA LEU A 110 -5.30 15.44 -1.07
C LEU A 110 -5.79 16.86 -1.45
N VAL A 111 -6.91 16.98 -2.16
CA VAL A 111 -7.61 18.26 -2.34
C VAL A 111 -8.32 18.68 -1.04
N ASP A 112 -8.81 17.71 -0.24
CA ASP A 112 -9.55 17.94 1.01
C ASP A 112 -8.67 17.83 2.28
N ALA A 113 -7.39 17.45 2.11
CA ALA A 113 -6.41 17.30 3.19
C ALA A 113 -5.14 18.11 2.86
N PRO A 114 -5.18 19.46 3.00
CA PRO A 114 -4.13 20.32 2.46
C PRO A 114 -2.78 20.05 3.11
N ASN A 115 -2.76 19.66 4.41
CA ASN A 115 -1.54 19.36 5.15
C ASN A 115 -0.87 18.02 4.78
N LEU A 116 -1.46 17.17 3.93
CA LEU A 116 -0.81 15.93 3.47
C LEU A 116 -0.21 16.09 2.08
N LYS A 117 1.01 15.59 1.88
CA LYS A 117 1.66 15.52 0.57
C LYS A 117 2.17 14.12 0.32
N SER A 118 1.86 13.51 -0.83
CA SER A 118 2.47 12.22 -1.17
C SER A 118 3.99 12.35 -1.27
N LYS A 119 4.71 11.39 -0.69
CA LYS A 119 6.17 11.34 -0.76
C LYS A 119 6.66 11.22 -2.20
N LYS A 120 7.83 11.80 -2.46
CA LYS A 120 8.53 11.65 -3.75
C LYS A 120 9.18 10.27 -3.78
N VAL A 121 8.86 9.50 -4.82
CA VAL A 121 9.50 8.21 -5.09
C VAL A 121 10.88 8.44 -5.69
N MET A 122 11.89 7.83 -5.09
CA MET A 122 13.30 7.87 -5.50
C MET A 122 13.72 6.55 -6.15
N PRO A 123 14.87 6.50 -6.85
CA PRO A 123 15.38 5.25 -7.44
C PRO A 123 15.60 4.12 -6.43
N ALA A 124 15.96 4.46 -5.18
CA ALA A 124 16.12 3.48 -4.10
C ALA A 124 14.79 2.77 -3.76
N ASP A 125 13.69 3.52 -3.70
CA ASP A 125 12.35 2.99 -3.41
C ASP A 125 11.89 2.02 -4.50
N LYS A 126 12.21 2.32 -5.77
CA LYS A 126 11.93 1.42 -6.89
C LYS A 126 12.69 0.10 -6.76
N ARG A 127 13.98 0.15 -6.37
CA ARG A 127 14.77 -1.06 -6.11
C ARG A 127 14.22 -1.84 -4.93
N GLN A 128 13.80 -1.17 -3.87
CA GLN A 128 13.19 -1.82 -2.71
C GLN A 128 11.88 -2.51 -3.08
N ALA A 129 10.99 -1.84 -3.83
CA ALA A 129 9.76 -2.45 -4.33
C ALA A 129 10.03 -3.66 -5.24
N GLN A 130 11.08 -3.64 -6.06
CA GLN A 130 11.50 -4.81 -6.83
C GLN A 130 11.97 -5.97 -5.95
N ARG A 131 12.70 -5.70 -4.85
CA ARG A 131 13.07 -6.74 -3.88
C ARG A 131 11.83 -7.33 -3.19
N MET A 132 10.85 -6.50 -2.85
CA MET A 132 9.57 -6.96 -2.27
C MET A 132 8.83 -7.88 -3.25
N LYS A 133 8.76 -7.52 -4.54
CA LYS A 133 8.19 -8.38 -5.58
C LYS A 133 8.95 -9.69 -5.74
N LYS A 134 10.29 -9.63 -5.76
CA LYS A 134 11.11 -10.83 -5.85
C LYS A 134 10.88 -11.76 -4.65
N LYS A 135 10.76 -11.21 -3.44
CA LYS A 135 10.47 -11.99 -2.23
C LYS A 135 9.16 -12.77 -2.37
N VAL A 136 8.09 -12.15 -2.89
CA VAL A 136 6.82 -12.88 -3.07
C VAL A 136 6.91 -13.96 -4.14
N VAL A 137 7.68 -13.74 -5.22
CA VAL A 137 7.93 -14.77 -6.24
C VAL A 137 8.69 -15.96 -5.66
N VAL A 138 9.78 -15.70 -4.93
CA VAL A 138 10.58 -16.76 -4.30
C VAL A 138 9.74 -17.56 -3.30
N ASN A 139 8.92 -16.88 -2.48
CA ASN A 139 8.03 -17.56 -1.56
C ASN A 139 6.98 -18.41 -2.31
N ALA A 140 6.37 -17.89 -3.37
CA ALA A 140 5.40 -18.63 -4.17
C ALA A 140 6.01 -19.87 -4.83
N LEU A 141 7.25 -19.77 -5.35
CA LEU A 141 8.00 -20.91 -5.90
C LEU A 141 8.21 -22.02 -4.86
N VAL A 142 8.62 -21.63 -3.65
CA VAL A 142 8.77 -22.58 -2.53
C VAL A 142 7.43 -23.27 -2.21
N GLU A 143 6.33 -22.52 -2.18
CA GLU A 143 5.00 -23.08 -1.90
C GLU A 143 4.52 -24.08 -2.95
N ILE A 144 4.79 -23.82 -4.24
CA ILE A 144 4.43 -24.75 -5.33
C ILE A 144 5.48 -25.87 -5.54
N GLY A 145 6.50 -25.96 -4.69
CA GLY A 145 7.55 -26.97 -4.79
C GLY A 145 8.42 -26.85 -6.05
N SER A 146 8.54 -25.66 -6.62
CA SER A 146 9.34 -25.38 -7.82
C SER A 146 10.53 -24.49 -7.51
N SER A 147 11.48 -24.43 -8.44
CA SER A 147 12.61 -23.51 -8.35
C SER A 147 12.90 -22.94 -9.72
N LEU A 148 13.11 -21.63 -9.78
CA LEU A 148 13.61 -20.94 -10.95
C LEU A 148 14.97 -20.33 -10.61
N SER A 149 15.88 -20.29 -11.59
CA SER A 149 17.13 -19.57 -11.48
C SER A 149 16.88 -18.07 -11.33
N GLU A 150 17.89 -17.34 -10.84
CA GLU A 150 17.86 -15.87 -10.75
C GLU A 150 17.52 -15.18 -12.08
N ARG A 151 18.01 -15.75 -13.19
CA ARG A 151 17.71 -15.24 -14.53
C ARG A 151 16.24 -15.46 -14.90
N GLU A 152 15.70 -16.65 -14.64
CA GLU A 152 14.31 -16.99 -14.93
C GLU A 152 13.35 -16.15 -14.06
N ILE A 153 13.65 -15.94 -12.77
CA ILE A 153 12.89 -15.03 -11.90
C ILE A 153 12.91 -13.61 -12.47
N GLY A 154 14.07 -13.14 -12.93
CA GLY A 154 14.21 -11.83 -13.57
C GLY A 154 13.36 -11.69 -14.83
N SER A 155 13.38 -12.70 -15.70
CA SER A 155 12.55 -12.75 -16.92
C SER A 155 11.06 -12.77 -16.58
N PHE A 156 10.64 -13.63 -15.66
CA PHE A 156 9.25 -13.71 -15.18
C PHE A 156 8.77 -12.35 -14.66
N MET A 157 9.53 -11.72 -13.76
CA MET A 157 9.16 -10.42 -13.19
C MET A 157 9.13 -9.27 -14.20
N ALA A 158 9.83 -9.40 -15.34
CA ALA A 158 9.82 -8.43 -16.42
C ALA A 158 8.59 -8.57 -17.34
N GLY A 159 7.86 -9.69 -17.24
CA GLY A 159 6.64 -9.97 -17.99
C GLY A 159 5.56 -8.91 -17.80
N PRO A 160 5.03 -8.30 -18.88
CA PRO A 160 3.97 -7.29 -18.76
C PRO A 160 2.66 -7.86 -18.18
N GLU A 161 2.38 -9.13 -18.42
CA GLU A 161 1.19 -9.86 -17.97
C GLU A 161 1.15 -10.06 -16.45
N VAL A 162 2.28 -10.30 -15.79
CA VAL A 162 2.34 -10.49 -14.33
C VAL A 162 2.60 -9.20 -13.55
N ARG A 163 2.91 -8.10 -14.24
CA ARG A 163 3.35 -6.84 -13.60
C ARG A 163 2.33 -6.29 -12.60
N GLU A 164 1.05 -6.27 -12.95
CA GLU A 164 -0.01 -5.76 -12.09
C GLU A 164 -0.22 -6.69 -10.90
N SER A 165 -0.42 -7.98 -11.16
CA SER A 165 -0.64 -9.03 -10.15
C SER A 165 0.50 -9.13 -9.14
N LEU A 166 1.76 -9.05 -9.59
CA LEU A 166 2.93 -8.98 -8.70
C LEU A 166 2.96 -7.72 -7.84
N SER A 167 2.49 -6.59 -8.36
CA SER A 167 2.42 -5.35 -7.59
C SER A 167 1.35 -5.42 -6.51
N ILE A 168 0.19 -6.00 -6.83
CA ILE A 168 -0.89 -6.25 -5.88
C ILE A 168 -0.44 -7.23 -4.79
N LEU A 169 0.12 -8.38 -5.18
CA LEU A 169 0.55 -9.41 -4.23
C LEU A 169 1.63 -8.89 -3.27
N ALA A 170 2.67 -8.22 -3.80
CA ALA A 170 3.70 -7.60 -2.97
C ALA A 170 3.14 -6.52 -2.04
N TYR A 171 2.14 -5.74 -2.48
CA TYR A 171 1.46 -4.76 -1.65
C TYR A 171 0.59 -5.41 -0.56
N ALA A 172 -0.04 -6.55 -0.85
CA ALA A 172 -0.81 -7.29 0.15
C ALA A 172 0.08 -7.78 1.30
N HIS A 173 1.27 -8.33 0.98
CA HIS A 173 2.26 -8.67 2.00
C HIS A 173 2.76 -7.45 2.78
N ASP A 174 3.03 -6.32 2.11
CA ASP A 174 3.36 -5.06 2.79
C ASP A 174 2.24 -4.60 3.72
N LEU A 175 0.97 -4.71 3.33
CA LEU A 175 -0.17 -4.38 4.19
C LEU A 175 -0.22 -5.26 5.44
N LEU A 176 -0.03 -6.56 5.30
CA LEU A 176 0.02 -7.49 6.44
C LEU A 176 1.17 -7.14 7.39
N ASP A 177 2.36 -6.85 6.86
CA ASP A 177 3.51 -6.42 7.65
C ASP A 177 3.24 -5.09 8.38
N ARG A 178 2.55 -4.15 7.73
CA ARG A 178 2.16 -2.87 8.34
C ARG A 178 1.16 -3.01 9.49
N THR A 179 0.30 -4.03 9.48
CA THR A 179 -0.54 -4.32 10.67
C THR A 179 0.27 -4.73 11.90
N LYS A 180 1.54 -5.11 11.71
CA LYS A 180 2.50 -5.45 12.77
C LYS A 180 3.47 -4.30 13.07
N GLY A 181 3.28 -3.14 12.43
CA GLY A 181 4.08 -1.93 12.64
C GLY A 181 5.31 -1.81 11.72
N PHE A 182 5.50 -2.72 10.77
CA PHE A 182 6.62 -2.63 9.83
C PHE A 182 6.33 -1.63 8.71
N ALA A 183 7.31 -0.79 8.39
CA ALA A 183 7.22 0.23 7.35
C ALA A 183 8.29 0.01 6.28
N ALA A 184 7.89 -0.11 5.01
CA ALA A 184 8.79 -0.25 3.87
C ALA A 184 9.21 1.09 3.23
N GLY A 185 8.77 2.22 3.78
CA GLY A 185 8.98 3.55 3.22
C GLY A 185 8.23 3.76 1.90
N PRO A 186 8.69 4.68 1.03
CA PRO A 186 8.02 4.99 -0.24
C PRO A 186 7.98 3.85 -1.26
N ALA A 187 8.60 2.70 -0.98
CA ALA A 187 8.45 1.48 -1.78
C ALA A 187 6.98 1.02 -1.84
N ALA A 188 6.21 1.20 -0.76
CA ALA A 188 4.78 0.89 -0.74
C ALA A 188 4.00 1.71 -1.78
N LEU A 189 4.36 2.97 -2.01
CA LEU A 189 3.77 3.80 -3.08
C LEU A 189 4.13 3.28 -4.47
N VAL A 190 5.33 2.74 -4.67
CA VAL A 190 5.73 2.14 -5.95
C VAL A 190 4.87 0.92 -6.25
N LEU A 191 4.65 0.06 -5.25
CA LEU A 191 3.77 -1.10 -5.38
C LEU A 191 2.32 -0.69 -5.68
N TRP A 192 1.77 0.25 -4.90
CA TRP A 192 0.42 0.80 -5.12
C TRP A 192 0.24 1.33 -6.55
N ARG A 193 1.18 2.15 -7.03
CA ARG A 193 1.15 2.69 -8.40
C ARG A 193 1.28 1.60 -9.46
N GLY A 194 1.83 0.43 -9.13
CA GLY A 194 1.96 -0.70 -10.04
C GLY A 194 0.62 -1.26 -10.51
N PHE A 195 -0.46 -1.06 -9.75
CA PHE A 195 -1.80 -1.56 -10.08
C PHE A 195 -2.91 -0.50 -10.04
N ALA A 196 -2.73 0.57 -9.26
CA ALA A 196 -3.71 1.66 -9.17
C ALA A 196 -3.58 2.70 -10.30
N TRP A 197 -2.54 2.60 -11.15
CA TRP A 197 -2.27 3.52 -12.26
C TRP A 197 -2.35 2.81 -13.61
N THR A 198 -2.69 3.56 -14.65
CA THR A 198 -2.66 3.14 -16.04
C THR A 198 -1.22 3.07 -16.56
N PRO A 199 -0.96 2.29 -17.63
CA PRO A 199 0.35 2.26 -18.28
C PRO A 199 0.84 3.64 -18.76
N LYS A 200 -0.08 4.56 -19.03
CA LYS A 200 0.22 5.95 -19.47
C LYS A 200 0.66 6.86 -18.32
N GLY A 201 0.74 6.35 -17.09
CA GLY A 201 1.18 7.12 -15.93
C GLY A 201 0.10 8.00 -15.30
N SER A 202 -1.17 7.72 -15.59
CA SER A 202 -2.31 8.38 -14.93
C SER A 202 -3.06 7.40 -14.01
N PRO A 203 -3.67 7.85 -12.91
CA PRO A 203 -4.36 6.94 -11.99
C PRO A 203 -5.65 6.36 -12.57
N LYS A 204 -5.98 5.12 -12.23
CA LYS A 204 -7.25 4.49 -12.63
C LYS A 204 -8.41 5.24 -11.95
N LYS A 205 -9.39 5.69 -12.74
CA LYS A 205 -10.54 6.46 -12.24
C LYS A 205 -11.35 5.61 -11.25
N ASN A 206 -11.71 6.20 -10.09
CA ASN A 206 -12.51 5.56 -9.04
C ASN A 206 -11.93 4.23 -8.53
N PHE A 207 -10.63 4.00 -8.69
CA PHE A 207 -9.99 2.77 -8.23
C PHE A 207 -10.17 2.57 -6.73
N ARG A 208 -10.60 1.38 -6.30
CA ARG A 208 -10.64 0.97 -4.89
C ARG A 208 -10.07 -0.42 -4.82
N LEU A 209 -9.05 -0.61 -3.97
CA LEU A 209 -8.50 -1.93 -3.73
C LEU A 209 -9.55 -2.77 -3.00
N SER A 210 -9.82 -3.97 -3.50
CA SER A 210 -10.65 -4.97 -2.83
C SER A 210 -9.83 -6.21 -2.48
N ALA A 211 -10.32 -6.98 -1.50
CA ALA A 211 -9.73 -8.27 -1.16
C ALA A 211 -9.76 -9.24 -2.35
N GLN A 212 -10.83 -9.20 -3.15
CA GLN A 212 -10.95 -10.05 -4.33
C GLN A 212 -9.83 -9.76 -5.35
N GLN A 213 -9.47 -8.49 -5.58
CA GLN A 213 -8.34 -8.15 -6.45
C GLN A 213 -7.01 -8.70 -5.95
N ILE A 214 -6.81 -8.79 -4.62
CA ILE A 214 -5.61 -9.40 -4.03
C ILE A 214 -5.59 -10.91 -4.27
N VAL A 215 -6.71 -11.58 -4.01
CA VAL A 215 -6.83 -13.04 -4.22
C VAL A 215 -6.68 -13.40 -5.70
N ASP A 216 -7.29 -12.64 -6.60
CA ASP A 216 -7.16 -12.84 -8.05
C ASP A 216 -5.71 -12.61 -8.48
N GLY A 217 -5.07 -11.54 -7.98
CA GLY A 217 -3.66 -11.24 -8.26
C GLY A 217 -2.72 -12.33 -7.74
N GLU A 218 -2.99 -12.91 -6.57
CA GLU A 218 -2.25 -14.08 -6.08
C GLU A 218 -2.44 -15.27 -7.03
N ALA A 219 -3.68 -15.64 -7.34
CA ALA A 219 -3.99 -16.77 -8.20
C ALA A 219 -3.35 -16.66 -9.59
N ASP A 220 -3.32 -15.45 -10.17
CA ASP A 220 -2.65 -15.19 -11.44
C ASP A 220 -1.13 -15.39 -11.34
N VAL A 221 -0.48 -14.91 -10.28
CA VAL A 221 0.96 -15.11 -10.07
C VAL A 221 1.28 -16.60 -9.94
N TYR A 222 0.52 -17.35 -9.15
CA TYR A 222 0.74 -18.79 -8.96
C TYR A 222 0.53 -19.58 -10.25
N ARG A 223 -0.50 -19.22 -11.04
CA ARG A 223 -0.75 -19.84 -12.34
C ARG A 223 0.41 -19.61 -13.30
N SER A 224 0.83 -18.35 -13.47
CA SER A 224 1.94 -18.01 -14.36
C SER A 224 3.28 -18.60 -13.91
N LEU A 225 3.52 -18.73 -12.60
CA LEU A 225 4.72 -19.42 -12.11
C LEU A 225 4.68 -20.92 -12.38
N SER A 226 3.51 -21.56 -12.25
CA SER A 226 3.34 -22.98 -12.54
C SER A 226 3.56 -23.27 -14.03
N GLU A 227 3.06 -22.39 -14.90
CA GLU A 227 3.30 -22.44 -16.35
C GLU A 227 4.80 -22.27 -16.65
N ALA A 228 5.44 -21.22 -16.12
CA ALA A 228 6.86 -20.95 -16.34
C ALA A 228 7.79 -22.06 -15.80
N ALA A 229 7.39 -22.75 -14.73
CA ALA A 229 8.14 -23.89 -14.19
C ALA A 229 7.90 -25.20 -14.96
N SER A 230 6.80 -25.30 -15.71
CA SER A 230 6.43 -26.49 -16.49
C SER A 230 6.91 -26.43 -17.94
N GLU A 231 7.28 -25.26 -18.46
CA GLU A 231 7.88 -25.13 -19.79
C GLU A 231 9.18 -25.95 -19.85
N PRO A 232 9.28 -26.96 -20.74
CA PRO A 232 10.51 -27.70 -20.93
C PRO A 232 11.61 -26.69 -21.24
N GLN A 233 12.71 -26.75 -20.50
CA GLN A 233 13.93 -26.07 -20.89
C GLN A 233 14.35 -26.67 -22.22
N ASP A 234 13.95 -26.02 -23.32
CA ASP A 234 14.37 -26.41 -24.65
C ASP A 234 15.90 -26.40 -24.59
N VAL A 235 16.45 -27.60 -24.73
CA VAL A 235 17.86 -27.90 -24.62
C VAL A 235 18.53 -27.10 -25.73
N ALA A 236 19.01 -25.91 -25.41
CA ALA A 236 19.95 -25.18 -26.25
C ALA A 236 21.31 -25.90 -26.16
N GLN A 237 21.37 -27.05 -26.84
CA GLN A 237 22.56 -27.45 -27.55
C GLN A 237 22.84 -26.37 -28.61
N GLN A 238 23.84 -25.53 -28.36
CA GLN A 238 24.94 -25.13 -29.27
C GLN A 238 25.63 -23.87 -28.77
#